data_AF-A0A6I6JQQ3-F1
#
_entry.id   AF-A0A6I6JQQ3-F1
#
_cell.length_a   1.000
_cell.length_b   1.000
_cell.length_c   1.000
_cell.angle_alpha   90.00
_cell.angle_beta   90.00
_cell.angle_gamma   90.00
#
_symmetry.space_group_name_H-M   'P 1'
#
loop_
_entity.id
_entity.type
_entity.pdbx_description
1 polymer ?
#
loop_
_entity_poly.entity_id
_entity_poly.type
_entity_poly.pdbx_seq_one_letter_code
_entity_poly.pdbx_strand_id
1 'polypeptide(L)'
;MAELRKKQNKRGFFELKHKLGKGDIIAIDMVYKLKAHFYTQSGYGKDERKFQYPPLLYNHEIDPSEKYDIADQYPEIIQEMEQILKEHKSGIVPVENQLDKF
;
A
#
# COMPACT_ATOMS: atom_id res chain seq x y z
N MET A 1 14.60 13.24 14.68
CA MET A 1 14.98 13.61 13.31
C MET A 1 15.31 12.34 12.53
N ALA A 2 14.30 11.70 11.92
CA ALA A 2 14.52 10.47 11.15
C ALA A 2 14.94 10.82 9.73
N GLU A 3 16.08 10.30 9.30
CA GLU A 3 16.68 10.57 8.00
C GLU A 3 15.94 9.76 6.91
N LEU A 4 15.12 10.46 6.12
CA LEU A 4 14.44 9.93 4.94
C LEU A 4 15.48 9.71 3.83
N ARG A 5 15.95 8.47 3.66
CA ARG A 5 16.83 8.12 2.56
C ARG A 5 16.03 7.93 1.27
N LYS A 6 15.83 9.02 0.53
CA LYS A 6 15.26 9.02 -0.83
C LYS A 6 16.24 8.32 -1.77
N LYS A 7 15.99 7.07 -2.13
CA LYS A 7 16.75 6.38 -3.20
C LYS A 7 15.98 6.55 -4.50
N GLN A 8 16.44 7.45 -5.36
CA GLN A 8 15.83 7.73 -6.65
C GLN A 8 16.13 6.57 -7.61
N ASN A 9 15.09 5.82 -7.99
CA ASN A 9 15.12 4.87 -9.09
C ASN A 9 14.79 5.64 -10.40
N LYS A 10 15.43 5.28 -11.52
CA LYS A 10 15.27 5.85 -12.87
C LYS A 10 13.82 5.90 -13.42
N ARG A 11 12.81 5.43 -12.70
CA ARG A 11 11.39 5.49 -13.06
C ARG A 11 10.49 6.22 -12.05
N GLY A 12 11.07 7.01 -11.14
CA GLY A 12 10.30 7.88 -10.24
C GLY A 12 9.71 7.19 -9.00
N PHE A 13 9.86 5.87 -8.84
CA PHE A 13 9.33 5.13 -7.69
C PHE A 13 9.90 5.63 -6.35
N PHE A 14 9.01 5.98 -5.42
CA PHE A 14 9.34 6.26 -4.02
C PHE A 14 8.82 5.11 -3.15
N GLU A 15 9.72 4.30 -2.59
CA GLU A 15 9.33 3.27 -1.61
C GLU A 15 9.06 3.95 -0.26
N LEU A 16 7.78 4.19 0.06
CA LEU A 16 7.34 4.68 1.37
C LEU A 16 7.10 3.49 2.31
N LYS A 17 8.11 3.12 3.11
CA LYS A 17 7.97 2.13 4.17
C LYS A 17 7.21 2.73 5.36
N HIS A 18 5.89 2.63 5.37
CA HIS A 18 5.12 2.85 6.60
C HIS A 18 5.31 1.64 7.53
N LYS A 19 5.94 1.86 8.70
CA LYS A 19 5.94 0.89 9.80
C LYS A 19 4.55 0.91 10.45
N LEU A 20 3.62 0.09 9.96
CA LEU A 20 2.61 -0.51 10.83
C LEU A 20 3.08 -1.93 11.19
N GLY A 21 3.00 -2.26 12.48
CA GLY A 21 3.35 -3.59 12.98
C GLY A 21 2.52 -4.67 12.28
N LYS A 22 3.14 -5.84 12.11
CA LYS A 22 2.65 -7.04 11.39
C LYS A 22 2.47 -6.82 9.87
N GLY A 23 3.61 -6.90 9.16
CA GLY A 23 3.80 -7.66 7.90
C GLY A 23 2.97 -7.35 6.65
N ASP A 24 1.95 -6.51 6.71
CA ASP A 24 0.99 -6.39 5.63
C ASP A 24 1.04 -5.03 4.93
N ILE A 25 1.15 -5.06 3.60
CA ILE A 25 0.96 -3.88 2.77
C ILE A 25 -0.54 -3.59 2.71
N ILE A 26 -0.92 -2.46 3.28
CA ILE A 26 -2.28 -1.94 3.24
C ILE A 26 -2.50 -1.18 1.92
N ALA A 27 -1.49 -0.42 1.48
CA ALA A 27 -1.57 0.34 0.24
C ALA A 27 -0.20 0.60 -0.42
N ILE A 28 -0.22 0.85 -1.74
CA ILE A 28 0.93 1.27 -2.55
C ILE A 28 0.62 2.65 -3.14
N ASP A 29 1.50 3.64 -2.89
CA ASP A 29 1.41 4.99 -3.46
C ASP A 29 2.39 5.13 -4.64
N MET A 30 1.87 5.43 -5.82
CA MET A 30 2.63 5.60 -7.06
C MET A 30 2.92 7.07 -7.36
N VAL A 31 3.90 7.33 -8.23
CA VAL A 31 4.36 8.68 -8.63
C VAL A 31 3.24 9.60 -9.13
N TYR A 32 2.13 9.01 -9.58
CA TYR A 32 0.89 9.68 -10.01
C TYR A 32 -0.13 9.93 -8.90
N LYS A 33 0.26 9.83 -7.62
CA LYS A 33 -0.64 10.06 -6.47
C LYS A 33 -1.82 9.09 -6.45
N LEU A 34 -1.61 7.92 -7.04
CA LEU A 34 -2.58 6.84 -7.07
C LEU A 34 -2.28 5.89 -5.92
N LYS A 35 -3.33 5.53 -5.19
CA LYS A 35 -3.25 4.62 -4.04
C LYS A 35 -4.19 3.43 -4.23
N ALA A 36 -3.63 2.23 -4.26
CA ALA A 36 -4.41 1.00 -4.22
C ALA A 36 -4.58 0.47 -2.80
N HIS A 37 -5.79 0.07 -2.43
CA HIS A 37 -6.10 -0.65 -1.18
C HIS A 37 -6.37 -2.12 -1.49
N PHE A 38 -5.44 -2.99 -1.09
CA PHE A 38 -5.62 -4.46 -1.15
C PHE A 38 -6.43 -4.99 0.03
N TYR A 39 -6.40 -4.24 1.14
CA TYR A 39 -7.19 -4.53 2.32
C TYR A 39 -7.82 -3.26 2.87
N THR A 40 -9.06 -3.35 3.31
CA THR A 40 -9.77 -2.26 3.99
C THR A 40 -10.17 -2.69 5.39
N GLN A 41 -9.92 -1.81 6.36
CA GLN A 41 -10.39 -1.95 7.72
C GLN A 41 -10.51 -0.56 8.33
N SER A 42 -11.54 -0.29 9.11
CA SER A 42 -11.61 0.97 9.84
C SER A 42 -10.58 1.00 10.98
N GLY A 43 -10.02 2.18 11.29
CA GLY A 43 -8.90 2.28 12.24
C GLY A 43 -9.25 1.97 13.70
N TYR A 44 -10.51 2.17 14.10
CA TYR A 44 -11.00 1.93 15.47
C TYR A 44 -12.32 1.16 15.52
N GLY A 45 -12.86 0.76 14.37
CA GLY A 45 -14.08 -0.03 14.33
C GLY A 45 -13.84 -1.50 14.63
N LYS A 46 -14.94 -2.20 14.84
CA LYS A 46 -14.96 -3.64 15.08
C LYS A 46 -15.09 -4.45 13.79
N ASP A 47 -15.03 -3.79 12.64
CA ASP A 47 -15.10 -4.45 11.34
C ASP A 47 -13.84 -5.30 11.11
N GLU A 48 -14.10 -6.48 10.57
CA GLU A 48 -13.04 -7.36 10.13
C GLU A 48 -12.34 -6.76 8.92
N ARG A 49 -11.04 -7.02 8.86
CA ARG A 49 -10.23 -6.65 7.70
C ARG A 49 -10.72 -7.39 6.46
N LYS A 50 -11.10 -6.64 5.44
CA LYS A 50 -11.60 -7.19 4.16
C LYS A 50 -10.51 -7.16 3.11
N PHE A 51 -10.33 -8.25 2.40
CA PHE A 51 -9.52 -8.30 1.19
C PHE A 51 -10.33 -7.75 0.01
N GLN A 52 -9.68 -6.97 -0.86
CA GLN A 52 -10.29 -6.35 -2.03
C GLN A 52 -9.69 -6.95 -3.29
N TYR A 53 -10.54 -7.51 -4.16
CA TYR A 53 -10.14 -8.06 -5.46
C TYR A 53 -11.18 -7.72 -6.55
N PRO A 54 -10.85 -6.85 -7.51
CA PRO A 54 -9.59 -6.09 -7.63
C PRO A 54 -9.38 -5.12 -6.45
N PRO A 55 -8.15 -4.66 -6.18
CA PRO A 55 -7.91 -3.65 -5.15
C PRO A 55 -8.60 -2.33 -5.52
N LEU A 56 -9.10 -1.61 -4.51
CA LEU A 56 -9.71 -0.30 -4.72
C LEU A 56 -8.62 0.70 -5.09
N LEU A 57 -8.86 1.57 -6.06
CA LEU A 57 -7.88 2.54 -6.55
C LEU A 57 -8.40 3.96 -6.41
N TYR A 58 -7.61 4.85 -5.82
CA TYR A 58 -7.98 6.25 -5.63
C TYR A 58 -6.88 7.19 -6.13
N ASN A 59 -7.27 8.37 -6.60
CA ASN A 59 -6.36 9.46 -6.91
C ASN A 59 -6.36 10.48 -5.77
N HIS A 60 -5.28 10.56 -5.00
CA HIS A 60 -5.15 11.48 -3.85
C HIS A 60 -5.02 12.95 -4.22
N GLU A 61 -4.68 13.30 -5.46
CA GLU A 61 -4.69 14.71 -5.90
C GLU A 61 -6.10 15.24 -6.12
N ILE A 62 -6.97 14.41 -6.70
CA ILE A 62 -8.35 14.78 -7.03
C ILE A 62 -9.28 14.45 -5.87
N ASP A 63 -9.03 13.34 -5.18
CA ASP A 63 -9.83 12.80 -4.10
C ASP A 63 -8.97 12.40 -2.89
N PRO A 64 -8.50 13.38 -2.09
CA PRO A 64 -7.78 13.12 -0.85
C PRO A 64 -8.59 12.34 0.18
N SER A 65 -9.92 12.27 0.01
CA SER A 65 -10.84 11.60 0.95
C SER A 65 -11.14 10.15 0.58
N GLU A 66 -10.61 9.63 -0.54
CA GLU A 66 -10.79 8.24 -0.98
C GLU A 66 -12.27 7.83 -1.10
N LYS A 67 -13.10 8.70 -1.68
CA LYS A 67 -14.54 8.49 -1.90
C LYS A 67 -14.86 7.83 -3.24
N TYR A 68 -14.03 8.02 -4.26
CA TYR A 68 -14.31 7.60 -5.62
C TYR A 68 -13.32 6.54 -6.09
N ASP A 69 -13.75 5.28 -6.05
CA ASP A 69 -12.97 4.17 -6.60
C ASP A 69 -12.94 4.25 -8.13
N ILE A 70 -11.74 4.15 -8.69
CA ILE A 70 -11.46 4.22 -10.13
C ILE A 70 -10.78 2.95 -10.66
N ALA A 71 -10.75 1.86 -9.91
CA ALA A 71 -10.06 0.62 -10.29
C ALA A 71 -10.48 0.09 -11.68
N ASP A 72 -11.78 0.07 -11.96
CA ASP A 72 -12.33 -0.42 -13.24
C ASP A 72 -11.91 0.43 -14.46
N GLN A 73 -11.48 1.68 -14.23
CA GLN A 73 -11.05 2.58 -15.30
C GLN A 73 -9.57 2.40 -15.68
N TYR A 74 -8.78 1.77 -14.81
CA TYR A 74 -7.31 1.66 -14.96
C TYR A 74 -6.80 0.24 -14.64
N PRO A 75 -7.28 -0.81 -15.34
CA PRO A 75 -6.87 -2.19 -15.08
C PRO A 75 -5.36 -2.43 -15.25
N GLU A 76 -4.68 -1.67 -16.10
CA GLU A 76 -3.22 -1.73 -16.29
C GLU A 76 -2.46 -1.26 -15.04
N ILE A 77 -2.98 -0.27 -14.34
CA ILE A 77 -2.36 0.26 -13.10
C ILE A 77 -2.53 -0.75 -11.98
N ILE A 78 -3.68 -1.42 -11.91
CA ILE A 78 -3.93 -2.50 -10.95
C ILE A 78 -2.90 -3.62 -11.14
N GLN A 79 -2.69 -4.07 -12.37
CA GLN A 79 -1.70 -5.11 -12.68
C GLN A 79 -0.27 -4.70 -12.31
N GLU A 80 0.10 -3.45 -12.58
CA GLU A 80 1.42 -2.91 -12.18
C GLU A 80 1.57 -2.92 -10.65
N MET A 81 0.55 -2.47 -9.92
CA MET A 81 0.58 -2.45 -8.45
C MET A 81 0.62 -3.86 -7.85
N GLU A 82 -0.08 -4.84 -8.45
CA GLU A 82 0.02 -6.25 -8.06
C GLU A 82 1.44 -6.79 -8.25
N GLN A 83 2.10 -6.45 -9.37
CA GLN A 83 3.46 -6.87 -9.63
C GLN A 83 4.45 -6.23 -8.65
N ILE A 84 4.31 -4.93 -8.35
CA ILE A 84 5.12 -4.24 -7.34
C ILE A 84 4.92 -4.86 -5.96
N LEU A 85 3.67 -5.17 -5.59
CA LEU A 85 3.34 -5.84 -4.32
C LEU A 85 4.06 -7.19 -4.21
N LYS A 86 4.02 -7.99 -5.29
CA LYS A 86 4.66 -9.29 -5.38
C LYS A 86 6.18 -9.17 -5.24
N GLU A 87 6.80 -8.25 -5.96
CA GLU A 87 8.24 -7.98 -5.88
C GLU A 87 8.66 -7.54 -4.48
N HIS A 88 7.93 -6.61 -3.87
CA HIS A 88 8.21 -6.16 -2.51
C HIS A 88 8.11 -7.32 -1.51
N LYS A 89 7.03 -8.11 -1.56
CA LYS A 89 6.84 -9.28 -0.69
C LYS A 89 7.98 -10.30 -0.84
N SER A 90 8.47 -10.51 -2.06
CA SER A 90 9.58 -11.45 -2.30
C SER A 90 10.91 -11.01 -1.65
N GLY A 91 11.07 -9.71 -1.39
CA GLY A 91 12.25 -9.14 -0.74
C GLY A 91 12.16 -9.03 0.79
N ILE A 92 11.01 -9.32 1.40
CA ILE A 92 10.83 -9.25 2.86
C ILE A 92 11.26 -10.57 3.48
N VAL A 93 12.21 -10.50 4.43
CA VAL A 93 12.51 -11.61 5.35
C VAL A 93 11.76 -11.35 6.65
N PRO A 94 10.76 -12.20 7.02
CA PRO A 94 10.05 -12.05 8.28
C PRO A 94 11.02 -12.15 9.46
N VAL A 95 10.87 -11.24 10.42
CA VAL A 95 11.60 -11.27 11.67
C VAL A 95 10.65 -11.59 12.82
N GLU A 96 11.20 -12.12 13.90
CA GLU A 96 10.43 -12.48 15.09
C GLU A 96 9.68 -11.26 15.65
N ASN A 97 8.38 -11.43 15.90
CA ASN A 97 7.55 -10.39 16.51
C ASN A 97 7.94 -10.21 17.98
N GLN A 98 8.38 -9.01 18.35
CA GLN A 98 8.79 -8.70 19.72
C GLN A 98 7.61 -8.36 20.65
N LEU A 99 6.42 -8.07 20.11
CA LEU A 99 5.23 -7.75 20.90
C LEU A 99 4.48 -8.98 21.40
N ASP A 100 4.68 -10.15 20.78
CA ASP A 100 4.08 -11.40 21.24
C ASP A 100 4.93 -12.10 22.34
N LYS A 101 6.04 -11.47 22.78
CA LYS A 101 6.97 -12.01 23.80
C LYS A 101 6.57 -11.70 25.25
N PHE A 102 5.62 -10.80 25.46
CA PHE A 102 5.15 -10.33 26.77
C PHE A 102 3.64 -10.56 26.88
#